data_AF-A0A454A762-F1
#
_entry.id   AF-A0A454A762-F1
#
_cell.length_a   1.000
_cell.length_b   1.000
_cell.length_c   1.000
_cell.angle_alpha   90.00
_cell.angle_beta   90.00
_cell.angle_gamma   90.00
#
_symmetry.space_group_name_H-M   'P 1'
#
loop_
_entity.id
_entity.type
_entity.pdbx_description
1 polymer ?
#
loop_
_entity_poly.entity_id
_entity_poly.type
_entity_poly.pdbx_seq_one_letter_code
_entity_poly.pdbx_strand_id
1 'polypeptide(L)'
;MGNTSIQTQSYRAVDKDAGQSRSYIIPFALLCSLFFLWAVANNLNDILLPQFQQAFTLTNFQAGLIQSAFYFGYFIIPIPAGILMKKLSYKAGIITGLFLYAFGAALFWPAAEIMNYTLFLVGLFIIAAGLGCLKTAANPFVTVLGPESSGHFRLNLAQTFNSFGAIIAVVFGQSLILSNVPHQSQDVLDKMSPEQLSAYKHSLVLSVQTPYMIIVAIVLLVALLIMLTKFPALQSDNHSDAKQGSFSASLSRLARIRHWRWAVLAQFCYVGAQTACWSYLIRYAVEEIPGMTAGFAANYLTGTMVCFFIGRFTGTWLISRFAPHKVLAAYALIAMALCLISAFAGGHVGLIALTLCSAFMSIQYPTIFSLGIKNLGQDTKYGSSFIVMTIIGGGIVTPVMGFVSDAAGNIPTAELIPALCFAVIFIFARFRSQTATN
;
A
#
# COMPACT_ATOMS: atom_id res chain seq x y z
N MET A 1 -25.35 30.65 -8.89
CA MET A 1 -25.40 30.60 -7.42
C MET A 1 -23.98 30.66 -6.87
N GLY A 2 -23.60 31.83 -6.34
CA GLY A 2 -22.46 32.12 -5.45
C GLY A 2 -21.10 31.46 -5.71
N ASN A 3 -20.33 31.97 -6.69
CA ASN A 3 -18.89 31.73 -6.77
C ASN A 3 -18.19 32.37 -5.56
N THR A 4 -17.88 31.56 -4.54
CA THR A 4 -16.95 31.99 -3.48
C THR A 4 -15.54 31.62 -3.93
N SER A 5 -14.82 32.61 -4.45
CA SER A 5 -13.39 32.52 -4.70
C SER A 5 -12.66 32.36 -3.37
N ILE A 6 -12.21 31.14 -3.08
CA ILE A 6 -11.23 30.93 -2.01
C ILE A 6 -9.93 31.55 -2.50
N GLN A 7 -9.48 32.62 -1.84
CA GLN A 7 -8.18 33.24 -2.14
C GLN A 7 -7.10 32.16 -2.07
N THR A 8 -6.50 31.84 -3.21
CA THR A 8 -5.26 31.06 -3.29
C THR A 8 -4.11 31.94 -2.86
N GLN A 9 -3.93 32.19 -1.55
CA GLN A 9 -2.59 32.57 -1.10
C GLN A 9 -1.68 31.36 -1.34
N SER A 10 -0.44 31.59 -1.71
CA SER A 10 0.58 30.53 -1.77
C SER A 10 0.70 29.89 -0.38
N TYR A 11 0.13 28.69 -0.19
CA TYR A 11 -0.05 28.05 1.12
C TYR A 11 0.97 26.91 1.37
N ARG A 12 2.28 27.10 1.09
CA ARG A 12 3.43 26.53 1.87
C ARG A 12 4.85 26.72 1.35
N ALA A 13 5.77 26.61 2.33
CA ALA A 13 7.15 27.07 2.40
C ALA A 13 7.23 28.60 2.37
N VAL A 14 7.78 29.20 3.42
CA VAL A 14 8.15 30.62 3.38
C VAL A 14 9.23 30.71 2.33
N ASP A 15 8.96 31.36 1.19
CA ASP A 15 9.98 31.73 0.23
C ASP A 15 10.97 32.68 0.93
N LYS A 16 11.98 32.11 1.57
CA LYS A 16 13.15 32.81 2.09
C LYS A 16 14.40 32.03 1.71
N ASP A 17 15.03 32.55 0.65
CA ASP A 17 16.41 32.34 0.20
C ASP A 17 16.86 30.93 -0.26
N ALA A 18 17.69 30.95 -1.30
CA ALA A 18 18.33 29.78 -1.94
C ALA A 18 19.12 28.87 -0.98
N GLY A 19 19.40 29.32 0.25
CA GLY A 19 20.06 28.56 1.32
C GLY A 19 19.18 27.47 1.97
N GLN A 20 17.84 27.58 1.94
CA GLN A 20 16.94 26.58 2.57
C GLN A 20 16.71 25.32 1.72
N SER A 21 17.00 25.37 0.41
CA SER A 21 16.82 24.25 -0.52
C SER A 21 17.57 22.98 -0.09
N ARG A 22 18.75 23.12 0.54
CA ARG A 22 19.53 22.00 1.10
C ARG A 22 18.90 21.36 2.34
N SER A 23 18.06 22.07 3.09
CA SER A 23 17.49 21.57 4.35
C SER A 23 16.40 20.51 4.17
N TYR A 24 15.82 20.38 2.97
CA TYR A 24 14.77 19.40 2.65
C TYR A 24 15.32 18.10 2.05
N ILE A 25 16.49 18.14 1.41
CA ILE A 25 17.04 17.01 0.65
C ILE A 25 17.53 15.91 1.58
N ILE A 26 18.24 16.24 2.66
CA ILE A 26 18.75 15.25 3.62
C ILE A 26 17.59 14.53 4.33
N PRO A 27 16.57 15.23 4.89
CA PRO A 27 15.40 14.56 5.45
C PRO A 27 14.64 13.70 4.43
N PHE A 28 14.58 14.12 3.17
CA PHE A 28 13.91 13.34 2.13
C PHE A 28 14.71 12.09 1.71
N ALA A 29 16.02 12.18 1.57
CA ALA A 29 16.89 11.03 1.31
C ALA A 29 16.81 10.02 2.47
N LEU A 30 16.81 10.54 3.70
CA LEU A 30 16.57 9.73 4.89
C LEU A 30 15.20 9.05 4.80
N LEU A 31 14.11 9.78 4.54
CA LEU A 31 12.79 9.16 4.35
C LEU A 31 12.78 8.08 3.27
N CYS A 32 13.47 8.26 2.14
CA CYS A 32 13.58 7.22 1.12
C CYS A 32 14.25 5.95 1.65
N SER A 33 15.36 6.10 2.38
CA SER A 33 16.03 4.96 3.02
C SER A 33 15.15 4.29 4.10
N LEU A 34 14.36 5.09 4.83
CA LEU A 34 13.42 4.57 5.82
C LEU A 34 12.23 3.85 5.17
N PHE A 35 11.73 4.34 4.04
CA PHE A 35 10.71 3.66 3.24
C PHE A 35 11.22 2.31 2.71
N PHE A 36 12.51 2.22 2.38
CA PHE A 36 13.17 0.97 2.03
C PHE A 36 13.28 0.02 3.24
N LEU A 37 13.85 0.45 4.37
CA LEU A 37 13.95 -0.38 5.59
C LEU A 37 12.57 -0.88 6.05
N TRP A 38 11.59 0.01 6.06
CA TRP A 38 10.20 -0.30 6.37
C TRP A 38 9.63 -1.33 5.38
N ALA A 39 9.85 -1.16 4.08
CA ALA A 39 9.36 -2.12 3.09
C ALA A 39 9.96 -3.50 3.31
N VAL A 40 11.26 -3.58 3.63
CA VAL A 40 11.89 -4.86 3.94
C VAL A 40 11.19 -5.49 5.15
N ALA A 41 11.08 -4.77 6.26
CA ALA A 41 10.45 -5.27 7.49
C ALA A 41 8.99 -5.70 7.28
N ASN A 42 8.20 -4.93 6.53
CA ASN A 42 6.80 -5.25 6.25
C ASN A 42 6.66 -6.49 5.35
N ASN A 43 7.43 -6.57 4.26
CA ASN A 43 7.32 -7.71 3.34
C ASN A 43 7.88 -8.99 3.97
N LEU A 44 8.88 -8.88 4.87
CA LEU A 44 9.30 -10.03 5.68
C LEU A 44 8.18 -10.52 6.60
N ASN A 45 7.42 -9.61 7.23
CA ASN A 45 6.24 -9.99 7.99
C ASN A 45 5.21 -10.71 7.11
N ASP A 46 4.97 -10.21 5.90
CA ASP A 46 4.00 -10.82 4.97
C ASP A 46 4.43 -12.24 4.52
N ILE A 47 5.74 -12.53 4.45
CA ILE A 47 6.27 -13.88 4.16
C ILE A 47 6.10 -14.84 5.35
N LEU A 48 6.29 -14.33 6.57
CA LEU A 48 6.26 -15.14 7.80
C LEU A 48 4.86 -15.42 8.31
N LEU A 49 3.93 -14.48 8.10
CA LEU A 49 2.59 -14.52 8.65
C LEU A 49 1.78 -15.75 8.20
N PRO A 50 1.84 -16.23 6.94
CA PRO A 50 1.21 -17.49 6.54
C PRO A 50 1.77 -18.71 7.25
N GLN A 51 3.08 -18.76 7.49
CA GLN A 51 3.71 -19.87 8.23
C GLN A 51 3.20 -19.88 9.67
N PHE A 52 3.13 -18.69 10.28
CA PHE A 52 2.55 -18.52 11.60
C PHE A 52 1.09 -18.98 11.63
N GLN A 53 0.28 -18.63 10.63
CA GLN A 53 -1.11 -19.10 10.52
C GLN A 53 -1.21 -20.61 10.40
N GLN A 54 -0.32 -21.27 9.64
CA GLN A 54 -0.30 -22.73 9.50
C GLN A 54 0.03 -23.45 10.82
N ALA A 55 0.78 -22.84 11.73
CA ALA A 55 0.97 -23.40 13.07
C ALA A 55 -0.35 -23.48 13.86
N PHE A 56 -1.29 -22.56 13.60
CA PHE A 56 -2.62 -22.62 14.20
C PHE A 56 -3.54 -23.42 13.28
N THR A 57 -4.17 -24.46 13.80
CA THR A 57 -5.30 -25.09 13.10
C THR A 57 -6.48 -24.14 13.18
N LEU A 58 -6.63 -23.28 12.17
CA LEU A 58 -7.63 -22.23 12.11
C LEU A 58 -8.96 -22.77 11.57
N THR A 59 -10.05 -22.40 12.23
CA THR A 59 -11.41 -22.53 11.67
C THR A 59 -11.65 -21.47 10.59
N ASN A 60 -12.62 -21.71 9.71
CA ASN A 60 -13.02 -20.74 8.68
C ASN A 60 -13.41 -19.38 9.29
N PHE A 61 -14.06 -19.36 10.46
CA PHE A 61 -14.39 -18.13 11.18
C PHE A 61 -13.13 -17.36 11.62
N GLN A 62 -12.14 -18.07 12.16
CA GLN A 62 -10.87 -17.47 12.56
C GLN A 62 -10.08 -16.92 11.37
N ALA A 63 -10.04 -17.63 10.25
CA ALA A 63 -9.44 -17.12 9.01
C ALA A 63 -10.16 -15.83 8.52
N GLY A 64 -11.49 -15.77 8.65
CA GLY A 64 -12.26 -14.55 8.37
C GLY A 64 -11.91 -13.37 9.29
N LEU A 65 -11.65 -13.62 10.58
CA LEU A 65 -11.24 -12.57 11.52
C LEU A 65 -9.88 -11.96 11.16
N ILE A 66 -8.95 -12.76 10.64
CA ILE A 66 -7.65 -12.28 10.14
C ILE A 66 -7.86 -11.30 8.98
N GLN A 67 -8.71 -11.64 8.01
CA GLN A 67 -9.07 -10.72 6.91
C GLN A 67 -9.71 -9.43 7.45
N SER A 68 -10.54 -9.52 8.49
CA SER A 68 -11.18 -8.35 9.10
C SER A 68 -10.18 -7.36 9.72
N ALA A 69 -9.01 -7.84 10.17
CA ALA A 69 -7.94 -6.97 10.67
C ALA A 69 -7.43 -6.00 9.59
N PHE A 70 -7.31 -6.45 8.34
CA PHE A 70 -6.93 -5.58 7.22
C PHE A 70 -7.96 -4.48 6.98
N TYR A 71 -9.25 -4.80 7.02
CA TYR A 71 -10.32 -3.80 6.90
C TYR A 71 -10.32 -2.82 8.07
N PHE A 72 -10.12 -3.31 9.30
CA PHE A 72 -9.98 -2.46 10.46
C PHE A 72 -8.82 -1.46 10.28
N GLY A 73 -7.64 -1.95 9.94
CA GLY A 73 -6.45 -1.13 9.75
C GLY A 73 -6.60 -0.11 8.61
N TYR A 74 -7.09 -0.54 7.46
CA TYR A 74 -7.14 0.32 6.28
C TYR A 74 -8.42 1.14 6.10
N PHE A 75 -9.50 0.86 6.85
CA PHE A 75 -10.75 1.61 6.74
C PHE A 75 -11.11 2.38 8.01
N ILE A 76 -10.94 1.79 9.19
CA ILE A 76 -11.32 2.42 10.46
C ILE A 76 -10.24 3.38 10.94
N ILE A 77 -8.99 2.93 10.99
CA ILE A 77 -7.86 3.69 11.56
C ILE A 77 -7.43 4.94 10.78
N PRO A 78 -7.61 5.08 9.45
CA PRO A 78 -7.19 6.28 8.75
C PRO A 78 -7.82 7.58 9.26
N ILE A 79 -9.10 7.59 9.65
CA ILE A 79 -9.75 8.80 10.19
C ILE A 79 -9.18 9.16 11.57
N PRO A 80 -9.16 8.27 12.57
CA PRO A 80 -8.48 8.51 13.85
C PRO A 80 -7.02 8.93 13.70
N ALA A 81 -6.26 8.29 12.80
CA ALA A 81 -4.89 8.68 12.49
C ALA A 81 -4.82 10.11 11.90
N GLY A 82 -5.75 10.46 11.01
CA GLY A 82 -5.89 11.81 10.49
C GLY A 82 -6.22 12.85 11.58
N ILE A 83 -7.08 12.49 12.55
CA ILE A 83 -7.38 13.34 13.73
C ILE A 83 -6.13 13.52 14.59
N LEU A 84 -5.41 12.44 14.89
CA LEU A 84 -4.16 12.48 15.64
C LEU A 84 -3.15 13.41 14.95
N MET A 85 -2.96 13.24 13.65
CA MET A 85 -2.07 14.09 12.87
C MET A 85 -2.53 15.53 12.85
N LYS A 86 -3.85 15.78 12.75
CA LYS A 86 -4.41 17.14 12.71
C LYS A 86 -4.25 17.87 14.02
N LYS A 87 -4.32 17.16 15.17
CA LYS A 87 -4.09 17.73 16.51
C LYS A 87 -2.61 17.83 16.89
N LEU A 88 -1.76 16.95 16.36
CA LEU A 88 -0.34 16.91 16.66
C LEU A 88 0.49 17.29 15.42
N SER A 89 0.96 16.31 14.65
CA SER A 89 1.74 16.53 13.42
C SER A 89 1.80 15.25 12.56
N TYR A 90 2.33 15.34 11.34
CA TYR A 90 2.67 14.14 10.56
C TYR A 90 3.67 13.25 11.30
N LYS A 91 4.70 13.84 11.92
CA LYS A 91 5.72 13.10 12.68
C LYS A 91 5.09 12.28 13.80
N ALA A 92 4.13 12.86 14.53
CA ALA A 92 3.38 12.13 15.56
C ALA A 92 2.65 10.91 14.98
N GLY A 93 1.95 11.08 13.85
CA GLY A 93 1.30 9.96 13.16
C GLY A 93 2.28 8.86 12.73
N ILE A 94 3.43 9.22 12.18
CA ILE A 94 4.47 8.24 11.77
C ILE A 94 5.01 7.49 13.00
N ILE A 95 5.34 8.19 14.09
CA ILE A 95 5.87 7.55 15.31
C ILE A 95 4.82 6.63 15.94
N THR A 96 3.57 7.09 16.09
CA THR A 96 2.49 6.24 16.61
C THR A 96 2.25 5.02 15.73
N GLY A 97 2.28 5.18 14.40
CA GLY A 97 2.14 4.06 13.46
C GLY A 97 3.28 3.04 13.56
N LEU A 98 4.53 3.49 13.65
CA LEU A 98 5.70 2.60 13.85
C LEU A 98 5.63 1.89 15.21
N PHE A 99 5.22 2.59 16.26
CA PHE A 99 5.04 2.01 17.58
C PHE A 99 3.96 0.94 17.59
N LEU A 100 2.78 1.22 17.03
CA LEU A 100 1.70 0.24 16.89
C LEU A 100 2.21 -1.00 16.14
N TYR A 101 2.88 -0.82 15.01
CA TYR A 101 3.42 -1.95 14.24
C TYR A 101 4.41 -2.79 15.06
N ALA A 102 5.41 -2.16 15.69
CA ALA A 102 6.41 -2.85 16.50
C ALA A 102 5.77 -3.58 17.69
N PHE A 103 4.81 -2.94 18.36
CA PHE A 103 4.11 -3.53 19.49
C PHE A 103 3.28 -4.75 19.08
N GLY A 104 2.53 -4.65 17.97
CA GLY A 104 1.76 -5.76 17.44
C GLY A 104 2.64 -6.92 16.94
N ALA A 105 3.79 -6.63 16.32
CA ALA A 105 4.76 -7.64 15.92
C ALA A 105 5.44 -8.31 17.13
N ALA A 106 5.76 -7.54 18.18
CA ALA A 106 6.31 -8.09 19.41
C ALA A 106 5.34 -9.04 20.13
N LEU A 107 4.03 -8.78 20.03
CA LEU A 107 2.97 -9.67 20.58
C LEU A 107 2.94 -11.06 19.93
N PHE A 108 3.51 -11.24 18.73
CA PHE A 108 3.56 -12.56 18.10
C PHE A 108 4.51 -13.53 18.80
N TRP A 109 5.57 -13.04 19.46
CA TRP A 109 6.46 -13.90 20.24
C TRP A 109 5.74 -14.59 21.40
N PRO A 110 5.12 -13.86 22.38
CA PRO A 110 4.42 -14.52 23.48
C PRO A 110 3.21 -15.29 22.96
N ALA A 111 2.54 -14.85 21.88
CA ALA A 111 1.44 -15.60 21.28
C ALA A 111 1.88 -16.96 20.71
N ALA A 112 3.08 -17.02 20.12
CA ALA A 112 3.70 -18.26 19.65
C ALA A 112 4.06 -19.18 20.81
N GLU A 113 4.77 -18.67 21.81
CA GLU A 113 5.29 -19.48 22.93
C GLU A 113 4.17 -20.18 23.71
N ILE A 114 3.05 -19.48 23.93
CA ILE A 114 1.90 -20.05 24.64
C ILE A 114 0.82 -20.62 23.70
N MET A 115 1.08 -20.65 22.39
CA MET A 115 0.16 -21.12 21.34
C MET A 115 -1.25 -20.51 21.44
N ASN A 116 -1.34 -19.20 21.73
CA ASN A 116 -2.61 -18.49 21.91
C ASN A 116 -3.00 -17.66 20.69
N TYR A 117 -3.99 -18.20 19.95
CA TYR A 117 -4.57 -17.56 18.77
C TYR A 117 -5.14 -16.16 19.05
N THR A 118 -5.81 -15.95 20.19
CA THR A 118 -6.43 -14.67 20.52
C THR A 118 -5.37 -13.58 20.71
N LEU A 119 -4.25 -13.91 21.35
CA LEU A 119 -3.14 -12.98 21.53
C LEU A 119 -2.49 -12.62 20.18
N PHE A 120 -2.33 -13.62 19.30
CA PHE A 120 -1.90 -13.41 17.92
C PHE A 120 -2.86 -12.48 17.17
N LEU A 121 -4.16 -12.73 17.26
CA LEU A 121 -5.18 -11.91 16.58
C LEU A 121 -5.14 -10.47 17.08
N VAL A 122 -5.01 -10.24 18.39
CA VAL A 122 -4.84 -8.89 18.97
C VAL A 122 -3.60 -8.21 18.39
N GLY A 123 -2.45 -8.91 18.35
CA GLY A 123 -1.22 -8.40 17.73
C GLY A 123 -1.42 -8.03 16.26
N LEU A 124 -2.17 -8.84 15.51
CA LEU A 124 -2.47 -8.62 14.10
C LEU A 124 -3.34 -7.37 13.87
N PHE A 125 -4.37 -7.16 14.69
CA PHE A 125 -5.19 -5.93 14.63
C PHE A 125 -4.37 -4.69 14.96
N ILE A 126 -3.44 -4.79 15.90
CA ILE A 126 -2.53 -3.69 16.27
C ILE A 126 -1.55 -3.40 15.13
N ILE A 127 -0.96 -4.42 14.50
CA ILE A 127 -0.14 -4.28 13.27
C ILE A 127 -0.95 -3.57 12.20
N ALA A 128 -2.17 -4.04 11.93
CA ALA A 128 -3.04 -3.46 10.90
C ALA A 128 -3.35 -1.98 11.18
N ALA A 129 -3.55 -1.61 12.45
CA ALA A 129 -3.68 -0.20 12.84
C ALA A 129 -2.40 0.60 12.58
N GLY A 130 -1.24 0.03 12.89
CA GLY A 130 0.07 0.62 12.53
C GLY A 130 0.19 0.89 11.03
N LEU A 131 -0.19 -0.09 10.20
CA LEU A 131 -0.17 0.02 8.73
C LEU A 131 -1.08 1.15 8.22
N GLY A 132 -2.34 1.18 8.67
CA GLY A 132 -3.29 2.23 8.31
C GLY A 132 -2.82 3.62 8.72
N CYS A 133 -2.27 3.73 9.93
CA CYS A 133 -1.70 4.97 10.45
C CYS A 133 -0.51 5.43 9.60
N LEU A 134 0.44 4.54 9.30
CA LEU A 134 1.63 4.85 8.49
C LEU A 134 1.27 5.25 7.06
N LYS A 135 0.33 4.55 6.40
CA LYS A 135 -0.13 4.94 5.07
C LYS A 135 -0.77 6.33 5.06
N THR A 136 -1.54 6.63 6.10
CA THR A 136 -2.21 7.95 6.25
C THR A 136 -1.21 9.06 6.56
N ALA A 137 -0.15 8.75 7.30
CA ALA A 137 0.85 9.74 7.72
C ALA A 137 1.96 9.97 6.69
N ALA A 138 2.63 8.89 6.25
CA ALA A 138 3.86 8.96 5.49
C ALA A 138 3.64 9.46 4.05
N ASN A 139 2.56 9.03 3.38
CA ASN A 139 2.28 9.43 2.00
C ASN A 139 2.12 10.95 1.86
N PRO A 140 1.21 11.63 2.59
CA PRO A 140 1.12 13.08 2.49
C PRO A 140 2.39 13.76 2.98
N PHE A 141 3.02 13.25 4.04
CA PHE A 141 4.25 13.85 4.58
C PHE A 141 5.35 13.97 3.52
N VAL A 142 5.61 12.90 2.75
CA VAL A 142 6.60 12.93 1.66
C VAL A 142 6.21 13.94 0.56
N THR A 143 4.92 14.01 0.21
CA THR A 143 4.46 14.96 -0.82
C THR A 143 4.60 16.41 -0.38
N VAL A 144 4.44 16.73 0.91
CA VAL A 144 4.55 18.11 1.43
C VAL A 144 5.96 18.48 1.88
N LEU A 145 6.89 17.52 1.93
CA LEU A 145 8.29 17.74 2.33
C LEU A 145 9.12 18.40 1.21
N GLY A 146 8.84 19.67 0.93
CA GLY A 146 9.56 20.48 -0.07
C GLY A 146 8.60 21.17 -1.06
N PRO A 147 9.11 21.65 -2.22
CA PRO A 147 8.29 22.40 -3.19
C PRO A 147 7.10 21.60 -3.74
N GLU A 148 5.97 22.26 -3.97
CA GLU A 148 4.71 21.65 -4.41
C GLU A 148 4.84 20.94 -5.78
N SER A 149 5.59 21.54 -6.71
CA SER A 149 5.78 21.01 -8.07
C SER A 149 6.42 19.62 -8.08
N SER A 150 7.34 19.35 -7.14
CA SER A 150 8.07 18.09 -7.02
C SER A 150 7.46 17.12 -6.02
N GLY A 151 6.32 17.44 -5.39
CA GLY A 151 5.65 16.54 -4.44
C GLY A 151 5.25 15.19 -5.05
N HIS A 152 4.82 15.21 -6.31
CA HIS A 152 4.50 14.00 -7.08
C HIS A 152 5.73 13.10 -7.28
N PHE A 153 6.86 13.71 -7.66
CA PHE A 153 8.14 13.01 -7.86
C PHE A 153 8.67 12.44 -6.54
N ARG A 154 8.65 13.23 -5.46
CA ARG A 154 9.13 12.78 -4.14
C ARG A 154 8.41 11.54 -3.66
N LEU A 155 7.08 11.52 -3.77
CA LEU A 155 6.30 10.34 -3.37
C LEU A 155 6.58 9.14 -4.27
N ASN A 156 6.67 9.33 -5.59
CA ASN A 156 7.01 8.25 -6.52
C ASN A 156 8.41 7.67 -6.25
N LEU A 157 9.40 8.52 -5.96
CA LEU A 157 10.75 8.09 -5.64
C LEU A 157 10.80 7.33 -4.30
N ALA A 158 10.18 7.85 -3.24
CA ALA A 158 10.09 7.13 -1.96
C ALA A 158 9.37 5.77 -2.12
N GLN A 159 8.35 5.71 -2.96
CA GLN A 159 7.65 4.48 -3.31
C GLN A 159 8.50 3.54 -4.19
N THR A 160 9.46 4.05 -4.95
CA THR A 160 10.43 3.23 -5.68
C THR A 160 11.37 2.52 -4.70
N PHE A 161 11.86 3.24 -3.68
CA PHE A 161 12.62 2.63 -2.58
C PHE A 161 11.78 1.62 -1.79
N ASN A 162 10.49 1.87 -1.61
CA ASN A 162 9.58 0.90 -1.02
C ASN A 162 9.48 -0.38 -1.87
N SER A 163 9.28 -0.26 -3.18
CA SER A 163 9.26 -1.42 -4.09
C SER A 163 10.60 -2.15 -4.11
N PHE A 164 11.71 -1.42 -4.07
CA PHE A 164 13.04 -2.03 -4.00
C PHE A 164 13.21 -2.84 -2.72
N GLY A 165 12.79 -2.31 -1.57
CA GLY A 165 12.84 -3.03 -0.29
C GLY A 165 11.95 -4.27 -0.28
N ALA A 166 10.79 -4.22 -0.93
CA ALA A 166 9.94 -5.40 -1.11
C ALA A 166 10.64 -6.50 -1.92
N ILE A 167 11.30 -6.14 -3.03
CA ILE A 167 12.09 -7.11 -3.83
C ILE A 167 13.21 -7.72 -3.01
N ILE A 168 13.96 -6.91 -2.25
CA ILE A 168 15.03 -7.41 -1.37
C ILE A 168 14.47 -8.36 -0.31
N ALA A 169 13.33 -8.04 0.32
CA ALA A 169 12.68 -8.93 1.28
C ALA A 169 12.23 -10.25 0.65
N VAL A 170 11.69 -10.25 -0.56
CA VAL A 170 11.29 -11.50 -1.24
C VAL A 170 12.53 -12.31 -1.61
N VAL A 171 13.51 -11.71 -2.30
CA VAL A 171 14.69 -12.43 -2.80
C VAL A 171 15.51 -13.01 -1.64
N PHE A 172 15.82 -12.21 -0.62
CA PHE A 172 16.68 -12.65 0.48
C PHE A 172 15.89 -13.27 1.62
N GLY A 173 14.71 -12.75 1.95
CA GLY A 173 13.88 -13.27 3.02
C GLY A 173 13.32 -14.65 2.71
N GLN A 174 12.83 -14.88 1.50
CA GLN A 174 12.28 -16.19 1.15
C GLN A 174 13.36 -17.28 1.19
N SER A 175 14.56 -17.02 0.62
CA SER A 175 15.63 -18.02 0.58
C SER A 175 16.30 -18.22 1.95
N LEU A 176 16.54 -17.16 2.72
CA LEU A 176 17.32 -17.26 3.97
C LEU A 176 16.45 -17.61 5.18
N ILE A 177 15.17 -17.24 5.17
CA ILE A 177 14.27 -17.46 6.31
C ILE A 177 13.49 -18.77 6.13
N LEU A 178 12.85 -18.98 4.97
CA LEU A 178 12.03 -20.19 4.79
C LEU A 178 12.86 -21.48 4.71
N SER A 179 14.16 -21.41 4.44
CA SER A 179 15.05 -22.58 4.52
C SER A 179 15.18 -23.14 5.93
N ASN A 180 14.92 -22.31 6.96
CA ASN A 180 14.94 -22.72 8.37
C ASN A 180 13.55 -23.12 8.88
N VAL A 181 12.49 -22.96 8.07
CA VAL A 181 11.13 -23.34 8.43
C VAL A 181 10.94 -24.84 8.12
N PRO A 182 10.45 -25.65 9.07
CA PRO A 182 10.19 -27.06 8.83
C PRO A 182 9.10 -27.30 7.77
N HIS A 183 9.48 -27.79 6.59
CA HIS A 183 8.53 -28.13 5.52
C HIS A 183 8.01 -29.56 5.71
N GLN A 184 6.69 -29.69 5.90
CA GLN A 184 6.01 -30.98 5.91
C GLN A 184 4.79 -30.94 5.00
N SER A 185 4.58 -32.01 4.25
CA SER A 185 3.38 -32.13 3.43
C SER A 185 2.16 -32.37 4.32
N GLN A 186 0.98 -31.90 3.89
CA GLN A 186 -0.25 -32.07 4.65
C GLN A 186 -0.55 -33.56 4.94
N ASP A 187 -0.24 -34.46 4.00
CA ASP A 187 -0.39 -35.92 4.18
C ASP A 187 0.46 -36.48 5.33
N VAL A 188 1.64 -35.90 5.58
CA VAL A 188 2.48 -36.29 6.73
C VAL A 188 1.89 -35.71 8.01
N LEU A 189 1.46 -34.45 8.00
CA LEU A 189 0.85 -33.79 9.17
C LEU A 189 -0.41 -34.51 9.64
N ASP A 190 -1.24 -35.00 8.71
CA ASP A 190 -2.46 -35.74 9.01
C ASP A 190 -2.19 -37.14 9.59
N LYS A 191 -0.99 -37.68 9.38
CA LYS A 191 -0.53 -38.99 9.90
C LYS A 191 0.26 -38.89 11.20
N MET A 192 0.61 -37.68 11.65
CA MET A 192 1.36 -37.49 12.90
C MET A 192 0.49 -37.77 14.12
N SER A 193 1.08 -38.30 15.19
CA SER A 193 0.40 -38.36 16.48
C SER A 193 0.14 -36.95 17.03
N PRO A 194 -0.83 -36.76 17.93
CA PRO A 194 -1.08 -35.45 18.55
C PRO A 194 0.16 -34.82 19.18
N GLU A 195 1.04 -35.63 19.79
CA GLU A 195 2.29 -35.19 20.39
C GLU A 195 3.31 -34.74 19.34
N GLN A 196 3.43 -35.50 18.23
CA GLN A 196 4.30 -35.15 17.11
C GLN A 196 3.83 -33.86 16.42
N LEU A 197 2.51 -33.70 16.23
CA LEU A 197 1.93 -32.50 15.64
C LEU A 197 2.13 -31.27 16.52
N SER A 198 2.00 -31.43 17.85
CA SER A 198 2.29 -30.36 18.81
C SER A 198 3.77 -29.95 18.76
N ALA A 199 4.70 -30.91 18.74
CA ALA A 199 6.12 -30.66 18.61
C ALA A 199 6.48 -29.97 17.27
N TYR A 200 5.86 -30.40 16.17
CA TYR A 200 6.03 -29.77 14.86
C TYR A 200 5.58 -28.30 14.88
N LYS A 201 4.35 -28.03 15.35
CA LYS A 201 3.82 -26.66 15.47
C LYS A 201 4.71 -25.79 16.36
N HIS A 202 5.19 -26.33 17.47
CA HIS A 202 6.12 -25.63 18.36
C HIS A 202 7.45 -25.31 17.66
N SER A 203 8.01 -26.24 16.89
CA SER A 203 9.23 -25.99 16.10
C SER A 203 9.02 -24.94 15.01
N LEU A 204 7.83 -24.90 14.41
CA LEU A 204 7.47 -23.92 13.39
C LEU A 204 7.42 -22.52 13.99
N VAL A 205 6.76 -22.34 15.14
CA VAL A 205 6.69 -21.03 15.79
C VAL A 205 8.06 -20.56 16.32
N LEU A 206 8.92 -21.46 16.76
CA LEU A 206 10.30 -21.12 17.14
C LEU A 206 11.11 -20.59 15.94
N SER A 207 10.94 -21.18 14.76
CA SER A 207 11.67 -20.78 13.55
C SER A 207 11.35 -19.35 13.09
N VAL A 208 10.16 -18.83 13.41
CA VAL A 208 9.71 -17.50 13.00
C VAL A 208 9.96 -16.42 14.06
N GLN A 209 10.18 -16.78 15.33
CA GLN A 209 10.44 -15.83 16.42
C GLN A 209 11.67 -14.94 16.16
N THR A 210 12.81 -15.54 15.78
CA THR A 210 14.04 -14.78 15.54
C THR A 210 13.89 -13.79 14.37
N PRO A 211 13.37 -14.18 13.19
CA PRO A 211 13.03 -13.24 12.13
C PRO A 211 12.08 -12.11 12.58
N TYR A 212 11.07 -12.42 13.41
CA TYR A 212 10.16 -11.41 13.94
C TYR A 212 10.86 -10.39 14.85
N MET A 213 11.82 -10.81 15.68
CA MET A 213 12.60 -9.87 16.48
C MET A 213 13.50 -8.96 15.62
N ILE A 214 14.02 -9.48 14.51
CA ILE A 214 14.76 -8.65 13.55
C ILE A 214 13.82 -7.59 12.94
N ILE A 215 12.60 -7.97 12.56
CA ILE A 215 11.58 -7.03 12.07
C ILE A 215 11.29 -5.95 13.12
N VAL A 216 11.02 -6.34 14.37
CA VAL A 216 10.77 -5.40 15.48
C VAL A 216 11.97 -4.46 15.68
N ALA A 217 13.19 -4.99 15.70
CA ALA A 217 14.40 -4.19 15.85
C ALA A 217 14.58 -3.17 14.71
N ILE A 218 14.33 -3.56 13.46
CA ILE A 218 14.39 -2.65 12.30
C ILE A 218 13.33 -1.55 12.44
N VAL A 219 12.10 -1.90 12.82
CA VAL A 219 11.00 -0.91 12.98
C VAL A 219 11.31 0.08 14.11
N LEU A 220 11.86 -0.39 15.23
CA LEU A 220 12.30 0.46 16.34
C LEU A 220 13.48 1.36 15.94
N LEU A 221 14.44 0.85 15.16
CA LEU A 221 15.53 1.65 14.60
C LEU A 221 14.98 2.76 13.70
N VAL A 222 14.04 2.44 12.80
CA VAL A 222 13.38 3.42 11.93
C VAL A 222 12.64 4.47 12.78
N ALA A 223 11.92 4.06 13.82
CA ALA A 223 11.25 4.97 14.74
C ALA A 223 12.23 5.91 15.45
N LEU A 224 13.35 5.36 15.95
CA LEU A 224 14.43 6.14 16.57
C LEU A 224 15.01 7.18 15.60
N LEU A 225 15.33 6.78 14.37
CA LEU A 225 15.86 7.69 13.35
C LEU A 225 14.87 8.82 13.03
N ILE A 226 13.56 8.54 12.94
CA ILE A 226 12.54 9.60 12.79
C ILE A 226 12.49 10.52 14.01
N MET A 227 12.58 9.98 15.22
CA MET A 227 12.57 10.77 16.45
C MET A 227 13.76 11.75 16.49
N LEU A 228 14.96 11.27 16.18
CA LEU A 228 16.20 12.05 16.16
C LEU A 228 16.21 13.10 15.02
N THR A 229 15.52 12.84 13.92
CA THR A 229 15.49 13.75 12.78
C THR A 229 14.58 14.95 13.04
N LYS A 230 15.14 16.15 12.92
CA LYS A 230 14.37 17.40 12.89
C LYS A 230 13.91 17.69 11.47
N PHE A 231 12.61 17.72 11.27
CA PHE A 231 12.01 18.10 9.99
C PHE A 231 11.68 19.60 9.97
N PRO A 232 11.80 20.26 8.80
CA PRO A 232 11.35 21.64 8.65
C PRO A 232 9.87 21.81 8.96
N ALA A 233 9.48 22.98 9.46
CA ALA A 233 8.09 23.28 9.74
C ALA A 233 7.25 23.28 8.44
N LEU A 234 6.11 22.61 8.48
CA LEU A 234 5.17 22.51 7.39
C LEU A 234 3.90 23.26 7.80
N GLN A 235 3.40 24.21 7.01
CA GLN A 235 2.17 24.91 7.41
C GLN A 235 0.95 23.93 7.49
N SER A 236 1.04 22.66 7.03
CA SER A 236 -0.02 21.62 7.17
C SER A 236 -0.12 21.11 8.58
N ASP A 237 0.92 21.38 9.35
CA ASP A 237 1.01 21.18 10.78
C ASP A 237 0.67 22.45 11.57
N ASN A 238 0.25 23.55 10.94
CA ASN A 238 -0.21 24.72 11.69
C ASN A 238 -1.56 24.46 12.36
N HIS A 239 -1.65 24.82 13.64
CA HIS A 239 -2.82 24.66 14.51
C HIS A 239 -3.62 25.96 14.73
N SER A 240 -3.58 26.91 13.79
CA SER A 240 -4.17 28.25 13.99
C SER A 240 -5.70 28.30 14.04
N ASP A 241 -6.40 27.21 13.73
CA ASP A 241 -7.82 27.24 13.38
C ASP A 241 -8.70 26.51 14.43
N ALA A 242 -8.92 27.12 15.59
CA ALA A 242 -9.62 26.51 16.72
C ALA A 242 -11.10 26.10 16.46
N LYS A 243 -11.81 26.73 15.51
CA LYS A 243 -13.19 26.36 15.12
C LYS A 243 -13.33 25.85 13.68
N GLN A 244 -12.45 26.25 12.76
CA GLN A 244 -12.49 25.86 11.34
C GLN A 244 -11.72 24.57 11.03
N GLY A 245 -10.93 24.07 12.00
CA GLY A 245 -10.21 22.80 11.95
C GLY A 245 -11.03 21.57 12.36
N SER A 246 -12.33 21.71 12.65
CA SER A 246 -13.21 20.58 12.98
C SER A 246 -13.30 19.58 11.81
N PHE A 247 -13.47 18.30 12.14
CA PHE A 247 -13.60 17.22 11.15
C PHE A 247 -14.75 17.47 10.16
N SER A 248 -15.93 17.85 10.67
CA SER A 248 -17.11 18.13 9.84
C SER A 248 -16.88 19.32 8.90
N ALA A 249 -16.20 20.37 9.38
CA ALA A 249 -15.84 21.53 8.57
C ALA A 249 -14.89 21.13 7.42
N SER A 250 -13.87 20.34 7.73
CA SER A 250 -12.91 19.83 6.73
C SER A 250 -13.58 18.91 5.71
N LEU A 251 -14.48 18.04 6.16
CA LEU A 251 -15.25 17.14 5.27
C LEU A 251 -16.14 17.93 4.30
N SER A 252 -16.82 18.96 4.78
CA SER A 252 -17.67 19.81 3.94
C SER A 252 -16.89 20.56 2.85
N ARG A 253 -15.65 20.97 3.15
CA ARG A 253 -14.73 21.58 2.18
C ARG A 253 -14.25 20.54 1.17
N LEU A 254 -13.77 19.38 1.63
CA LEU A 254 -13.32 18.28 0.78
C LEU A 254 -14.41 17.84 -0.22
N ALA A 255 -15.68 17.77 0.21
CA ALA A 255 -16.79 17.42 -0.67
C ALA A 255 -16.99 18.38 -1.87
N ARG A 256 -16.54 19.64 -1.74
CA ARG A 256 -16.56 20.64 -2.84
C ARG A 256 -15.35 20.51 -3.77
N ILE A 257 -14.27 19.85 -3.32
CA ILE A 257 -13.04 19.71 -4.08
C ILE A 257 -13.17 18.55 -5.07
N ARG A 258 -13.52 18.90 -6.31
CA ARG A 258 -13.80 17.92 -7.37
C ARG A 258 -12.64 16.96 -7.65
N HIS A 259 -11.41 17.46 -7.79
CA HIS A 259 -10.26 16.60 -8.12
C HIS A 259 -9.93 15.60 -7.00
N TRP A 260 -10.11 16.00 -5.73
CA TRP A 260 -9.93 15.10 -4.60
C TRP A 260 -10.98 13.98 -4.60
N ARG A 261 -12.26 14.30 -4.82
CA ARG A 261 -13.33 13.28 -4.93
C ARG A 261 -13.05 12.27 -6.05
N TRP A 262 -12.60 12.76 -7.19
CA TRP A 262 -12.21 11.88 -8.29
C TRP A 262 -10.95 11.07 -7.99
N ALA A 263 -10.00 11.60 -7.22
CA ALA A 263 -8.84 10.84 -6.77
C ALA A 263 -9.21 9.73 -5.79
N VAL A 264 -10.19 9.96 -4.90
CA VAL A 264 -10.76 8.92 -4.04
C VAL A 264 -11.35 7.79 -4.88
N LEU A 265 -12.18 8.11 -5.88
CA LEU A 265 -12.72 7.11 -6.81
C LEU A 265 -11.63 6.39 -7.60
N ALA A 266 -10.65 7.14 -8.13
CA ALA A 266 -9.54 6.56 -8.89
C ALA A 266 -8.68 5.64 -8.03
N GLN A 267 -8.44 5.99 -6.77
CA GLN A 267 -7.67 5.15 -5.86
C GLN A 267 -8.42 3.86 -5.48
N PHE A 268 -9.74 3.96 -5.27
CA PHE A 268 -10.60 2.79 -5.08
C PHE A 268 -10.52 1.83 -6.28
N CYS A 269 -10.64 2.37 -7.49
CA CYS A 269 -10.51 1.60 -8.73
C CYS A 269 -9.10 1.03 -8.89
N TYR A 270 -8.06 1.78 -8.53
CA TYR A 270 -6.67 1.32 -8.63
C TYR A 270 -6.41 0.11 -7.72
N VAL A 271 -6.79 0.21 -6.44
CA VAL A 271 -6.57 -0.91 -5.50
C VAL A 271 -7.41 -2.11 -5.93
N GLY A 272 -8.63 -1.88 -6.42
CA GLY A 272 -9.46 -2.92 -7.02
C GLY A 272 -8.75 -3.60 -8.20
N ALA A 273 -8.31 -2.85 -9.20
CA ALA A 273 -7.62 -3.40 -10.38
C ALA A 273 -6.35 -4.16 -10.02
N GLN A 274 -5.52 -3.59 -9.14
CA GLN A 274 -4.26 -4.20 -8.73
C GLN A 274 -4.50 -5.54 -8.03
N THR A 275 -5.40 -5.58 -7.05
CA THR A 275 -5.72 -6.82 -6.32
C THR A 275 -6.35 -7.84 -7.24
N ALA A 276 -7.28 -7.43 -8.12
CA ALA A 276 -7.90 -8.32 -9.10
C ALA A 276 -6.86 -9.00 -9.99
N CYS A 277 -5.98 -8.23 -10.64
CA CYS A 277 -4.95 -8.79 -11.52
C CYS A 277 -4.01 -9.74 -10.77
N TRP A 278 -3.51 -9.37 -9.59
CA TRP A 278 -2.54 -10.21 -8.88
C TRP A 278 -3.16 -11.45 -8.23
N SER A 279 -4.37 -11.34 -7.69
CA SER A 279 -5.03 -12.44 -6.98
C SER A 279 -5.52 -13.54 -7.94
N TYR A 280 -5.90 -13.18 -9.16
CA TYR A 280 -6.37 -14.13 -10.17
C TYR A 280 -5.28 -14.57 -11.16
N LEU A 281 -4.09 -13.95 -11.18
CA LEU A 281 -3.00 -14.28 -12.10
C LEU A 281 -2.61 -15.77 -12.13
N ILE A 282 -2.42 -16.40 -10.96
CA ILE A 282 -2.05 -17.82 -10.89
C ILE A 282 -3.20 -18.70 -11.43
N ARG A 283 -4.45 -18.35 -11.10
CA ARG A 283 -5.63 -19.08 -11.56
C ARG A 283 -5.79 -18.95 -13.07
N TYR A 284 -5.65 -17.73 -13.59
CA TYR A 284 -5.58 -17.44 -15.01
C TYR A 284 -4.54 -18.35 -15.69
N ALA A 285 -3.31 -18.39 -15.17
CA ALA A 285 -2.22 -19.17 -15.78
C ALA A 285 -2.54 -20.66 -15.83
N VAL A 286 -3.07 -21.23 -14.75
CA VAL A 286 -3.39 -22.66 -14.64
C VAL A 286 -4.57 -23.05 -15.53
N GLU A 287 -5.57 -22.18 -15.66
CA GLU A 287 -6.76 -22.42 -16.48
C GLU A 287 -6.47 -22.27 -17.98
N GLU A 288 -5.73 -21.23 -18.36
CA GLU A 288 -5.52 -20.86 -19.77
C GLU A 288 -4.38 -21.59 -20.46
N ILE A 289 -3.41 -22.13 -19.72
CA ILE A 289 -2.23 -22.78 -20.30
C ILE A 289 -2.22 -24.26 -19.93
N PRO A 290 -2.47 -25.16 -20.90
CA PRO A 290 -2.43 -26.60 -20.67
C PRO A 290 -1.10 -27.05 -20.06
N GLY A 291 -1.17 -27.79 -18.95
CA GLY A 291 0.02 -28.30 -18.26
C GLY A 291 0.70 -27.28 -17.32
N MET A 292 0.15 -26.07 -17.17
CA MET A 292 0.65 -25.09 -16.20
C MET A 292 0.35 -25.54 -14.77
N THR A 293 1.39 -25.63 -13.95
CA THR A 293 1.24 -25.90 -12.52
C THR A 293 1.20 -24.60 -11.73
N ALA A 294 0.49 -24.60 -10.59
CA ALA A 294 0.46 -23.43 -9.70
C ALA A 294 1.87 -23.01 -9.24
N GLY A 295 2.77 -23.98 -9.03
CA GLY A 295 4.17 -23.74 -8.68
C GLY A 295 4.94 -23.00 -9.78
N PHE A 296 4.77 -23.38 -11.04
CA PHE A 296 5.41 -22.65 -12.15
C PHE A 296 4.74 -21.29 -12.41
N ALA A 297 3.41 -21.21 -12.28
CA ALA A 297 2.66 -19.95 -12.41
C ALA A 297 3.12 -18.89 -11.40
N ALA A 298 3.60 -19.29 -10.22
CA ALA A 298 4.20 -18.38 -9.24
C ALA A 298 5.41 -17.60 -9.81
N ASN A 299 6.13 -18.14 -10.81
CA ASN A 299 7.21 -17.40 -11.49
C ASN A 299 6.69 -16.17 -12.24
N TYR A 300 5.48 -16.23 -12.81
CA TYR A 300 4.84 -15.07 -13.46
C TYR A 300 4.41 -14.03 -12.42
N LEU A 301 4.00 -14.45 -11.22
CA LEU A 301 3.73 -13.54 -10.11
C LEU A 301 5.02 -12.84 -9.63
N THR A 302 6.15 -13.55 -9.56
CA THR A 302 7.46 -12.95 -9.31
C THR A 302 7.84 -11.97 -10.43
N GLY A 303 7.65 -12.36 -11.69
CA GLY A 303 7.87 -11.50 -12.85
C GLY A 303 7.02 -10.23 -12.82
N THR A 304 5.78 -10.33 -12.33
CA THR A 304 4.88 -9.19 -12.08
C THR A 304 5.49 -8.20 -11.09
N MET A 305 6.07 -8.67 -9.99
CA MET A 305 6.72 -7.80 -8.99
C MET A 305 7.96 -7.10 -9.56
N VAL A 306 8.75 -7.81 -10.37
CA VAL A 306 9.90 -7.23 -11.09
C VAL A 306 9.42 -6.16 -12.08
N CYS A 307 8.40 -6.46 -12.88
CA CYS A 307 7.77 -5.51 -13.79
C CYS A 307 7.28 -4.26 -13.05
N PHE A 308 6.63 -4.45 -11.90
CA PHE A 308 6.15 -3.35 -11.06
C PHE A 308 7.29 -2.45 -10.57
N PHE A 309 8.41 -3.02 -10.12
CA PHE A 309 9.59 -2.26 -9.70
C PHE A 309 10.23 -1.50 -10.87
N ILE A 310 10.51 -2.17 -11.99
CA ILE A 310 11.10 -1.55 -13.19
C ILE A 310 10.18 -0.44 -13.72
N GLY A 311 8.88 -0.72 -13.78
CA GLY A 311 7.85 0.24 -14.17
C GLY A 311 7.82 1.45 -13.26
N ARG A 312 8.02 1.27 -11.95
CA ARG A 312 8.04 2.37 -10.99
C ARG A 312 9.31 3.21 -11.13
N PHE A 313 10.45 2.57 -11.30
CA PHE A 313 11.74 3.24 -11.48
C PHE A 313 11.72 4.11 -12.74
N THR A 314 11.36 3.50 -13.88
CA THR A 314 11.24 4.20 -15.18
C THR A 314 10.13 5.27 -15.16
N GLY A 315 8.98 4.95 -14.56
CA GLY A 315 7.88 5.89 -14.42
C GLY A 315 8.22 7.08 -13.53
N THR A 316 8.96 6.89 -12.44
CA THR A 316 9.47 7.98 -11.60
C THR A 316 10.42 8.90 -12.37
N TRP A 317 11.28 8.32 -13.21
CA TRP A 317 12.09 9.11 -14.15
C TRP A 317 11.22 9.90 -15.13
N LEU A 318 10.15 9.32 -15.68
CA LEU A 318 9.19 10.05 -16.53
C LEU A 318 8.48 11.18 -15.77
N ILE A 319 8.09 10.98 -14.51
CA ILE A 319 7.51 12.02 -13.65
C ILE A 319 8.47 13.20 -13.42
N SER A 320 9.79 12.97 -13.50
CA SER A 320 10.78 14.05 -13.44
C SER A 320 10.86 14.89 -14.72
N ARG A 321 10.41 14.35 -15.86
CA ARG A 321 10.49 14.99 -17.19
C ARG A 321 9.16 15.53 -17.69
N PHE A 322 8.06 14.90 -17.30
CA PHE A 322 6.73 15.17 -17.81
C PHE A 322 5.73 15.45 -16.70
N ALA A 323 4.63 16.11 -17.08
CA ALA A 323 3.58 16.44 -16.12
C ALA A 323 2.94 15.15 -15.54
N PRO A 324 2.80 15.00 -14.21
CA PRO A 324 2.41 13.73 -13.58
C PRO A 324 1.11 13.12 -14.11
N HIS A 325 0.09 13.96 -14.32
CA HIS A 325 -1.18 13.53 -14.90
C HIS A 325 -1.09 12.97 -16.33
N LYS A 326 -0.15 13.43 -17.17
CA LYS A 326 0.05 12.89 -18.51
C LYS A 326 0.68 11.50 -18.44
N VAL A 327 1.66 11.33 -17.56
CA VAL A 327 2.29 10.02 -17.31
C VAL A 327 1.25 9.05 -16.73
N LEU A 328 0.45 9.50 -15.75
CA LEU A 328 -0.66 8.71 -15.19
C LEU A 328 -1.68 8.32 -16.26
N ALA A 329 -2.09 9.25 -17.13
CA ALA A 329 -3.03 8.96 -18.20
C ALA A 329 -2.48 7.94 -19.20
N ALA A 330 -1.22 8.08 -19.61
CA ALA A 330 -0.56 7.13 -20.49
C ALA A 330 -0.47 5.73 -19.85
N TYR A 331 -0.02 5.66 -18.59
CA TYR A 331 0.10 4.39 -17.87
C TYR A 331 -1.27 3.73 -17.64
N ALA A 332 -2.31 4.50 -17.31
CA ALA A 332 -3.66 3.99 -17.16
C ALA A 332 -4.21 3.43 -18.48
N LEU A 333 -3.99 4.10 -19.62
CA LEU A 333 -4.41 3.58 -20.93
C LEU A 333 -3.65 2.31 -21.32
N ILE A 334 -2.34 2.27 -21.08
CA ILE A 334 -1.53 1.08 -21.42
C ILE A 334 -1.95 -0.10 -20.53
N ALA A 335 -2.13 0.12 -19.23
CA ALA A 335 -2.63 -0.90 -18.30
C ALA A 335 -4.03 -1.40 -18.72
N MET A 336 -4.93 -0.49 -19.07
CA MET A 336 -6.25 -0.84 -19.61
C MET A 336 -6.13 -1.70 -20.87
N ALA A 337 -5.30 -1.29 -21.83
CA ALA A 337 -5.10 -2.05 -23.07
C ALA A 337 -4.50 -3.44 -22.80
N LEU A 338 -3.56 -3.57 -21.88
CA LEU A 338 -2.99 -4.85 -21.48
C LEU A 338 -4.02 -5.76 -20.81
N CYS A 339 -4.91 -5.22 -19.97
CA CYS A 339 -6.03 -6.00 -19.41
C CYS A 339 -7.03 -6.41 -20.49
N LEU A 340 -7.31 -5.56 -21.49
CA LEU A 340 -8.16 -5.95 -22.63
C LEU A 340 -7.50 -7.06 -23.46
N ILE A 341 -6.19 -6.98 -23.70
CA ILE A 341 -5.44 -8.07 -24.36
C ILE A 341 -5.52 -9.34 -23.52
N SER A 342 -5.31 -9.24 -22.20
CA SER A 342 -5.46 -10.37 -21.27
C SER A 342 -6.84 -11.00 -21.33
N ALA A 343 -7.89 -10.19 -21.43
CA ALA A 343 -9.26 -10.66 -21.45
C ALA A 343 -9.67 -11.34 -22.75
N PHE A 344 -9.14 -10.90 -23.89
CA PHE A 344 -9.56 -11.38 -25.21
C PHE A 344 -8.60 -12.36 -25.89
N ALA A 345 -7.31 -12.35 -25.56
CA ALA A 345 -6.31 -13.16 -26.25
C ALA A 345 -6.16 -14.59 -25.69
N GLY A 346 -6.30 -14.77 -24.37
CA GLY A 346 -6.08 -16.05 -23.69
C GLY A 346 -4.63 -16.55 -23.76
N GLY A 347 -4.42 -17.77 -23.25
CA GLY A 347 -3.14 -18.49 -23.29
C GLY A 347 -1.93 -17.67 -22.80
N HIS A 348 -0.77 -17.89 -23.42
CA HIS A 348 0.47 -17.18 -23.04
C HIS A 348 0.43 -15.68 -23.36
N VAL A 349 -0.23 -15.27 -24.45
CA VAL A 349 -0.29 -13.85 -24.84
C VAL A 349 -1.04 -13.04 -23.78
N GLY A 350 -2.18 -13.56 -23.33
CA GLY A 350 -2.95 -12.92 -22.28
C GLY A 350 -2.23 -12.94 -20.92
N LEU A 351 -1.62 -14.07 -20.53
CA LEU A 351 -0.85 -14.15 -19.28
C LEU A 351 0.34 -13.18 -19.25
N ILE A 352 1.08 -13.04 -20.36
CA ILE A 352 2.19 -12.09 -20.47
C ILE A 352 1.66 -10.66 -20.40
N ALA A 353 0.54 -10.36 -21.06
CA ALA A 353 -0.08 -9.04 -20.98
C ALA A 353 -0.49 -8.68 -19.54
N LEU A 354 -1.13 -9.63 -18.83
CA LEU A 354 -1.47 -9.48 -17.41
C LEU A 354 -0.24 -9.24 -16.53
N THR A 355 0.81 -10.03 -16.74
CA THR A 355 2.08 -9.90 -16.01
C THR A 355 2.72 -8.53 -16.24
N LEU A 356 2.77 -8.09 -17.51
CA LEU A 356 3.38 -6.82 -17.91
C LEU A 356 2.53 -5.61 -17.49
N CYS A 357 1.22 -5.78 -17.28
CA CYS A 357 0.31 -4.74 -16.81
C CYS A 357 0.81 -4.09 -15.50
N SER A 358 1.42 -4.89 -14.63
CA SER A 358 2.00 -4.43 -13.37
C SER A 358 3.10 -3.37 -13.54
N ALA A 359 3.84 -3.39 -14.65
CA ALA A 359 4.79 -2.31 -14.97
C ALA A 359 4.08 -0.95 -15.13
N PHE A 360 2.84 -0.95 -15.58
CA PHE A 360 2.04 0.26 -15.79
C PHE A 360 1.10 0.58 -14.62
N MET A 361 0.87 -0.35 -13.69
CA MET A 361 0.25 -0.07 -12.39
C MET A 361 1.18 0.72 -11.46
N SER A 362 2.48 0.47 -11.60
CA SER A 362 3.58 0.91 -10.73
C SER A 362 3.50 2.34 -10.17
N ILE A 363 3.26 3.35 -11.02
CA ILE A 363 3.21 4.78 -10.65
C ILE A 363 1.81 5.28 -10.30
N GLN A 364 0.77 4.48 -10.52
CA GLN A 364 -0.61 4.96 -10.43
C GLN A 364 -0.98 5.32 -9.00
N TYR A 365 -0.76 4.44 -8.01
CA TYR A 365 -1.03 4.73 -6.59
C TYR A 365 -0.40 6.05 -6.11
N PRO A 366 0.93 6.26 -6.18
CA PRO A 366 1.54 7.50 -5.70
C PRO A 366 1.10 8.73 -6.50
N THR A 367 0.89 8.58 -7.81
CA THR A 367 0.52 9.71 -8.67
C THR A 367 -0.95 10.12 -8.45
N ILE A 368 -1.86 9.16 -8.30
CA ILE A 368 -3.25 9.41 -7.90
C ILE A 368 -3.30 10.08 -6.54
N PHE A 369 -2.56 9.54 -5.57
CA PHE A 369 -2.52 10.09 -4.21
C PHE A 369 -2.06 11.55 -4.21
N SER A 370 -0.88 11.81 -4.77
CA SER A 370 -0.28 13.15 -4.80
C SER A 370 -1.09 14.15 -5.64
N LEU A 371 -1.72 13.73 -6.75
CA LEU A 371 -2.65 14.57 -7.52
C LEU A 371 -3.94 14.85 -6.73
N GLY A 372 -4.42 13.88 -5.95
CA GLY A 372 -5.62 13.98 -5.14
C GLY A 372 -5.48 14.96 -3.98
N ILE A 373 -4.31 14.97 -3.33
CA ILE A 373 -4.04 15.84 -2.18
C ILE A 373 -3.39 17.18 -2.53
N LYS A 374 -3.08 17.40 -3.82
CA LYS A 374 -2.49 18.64 -4.30
C LYS A 374 -3.32 19.85 -3.86
N ASN A 375 -2.66 20.87 -3.31
CA ASN A 375 -3.30 22.12 -2.86
C ASN A 375 -4.46 21.97 -1.84
N LEU A 376 -4.53 20.87 -1.06
CA LEU A 376 -5.55 20.72 -0.01
C LEU A 376 -5.27 21.55 1.26
N GLY A 377 -4.06 22.12 1.39
CA GLY A 377 -3.71 23.01 2.49
C GLY A 377 -3.94 22.36 3.85
N GLN A 378 -4.88 22.90 4.64
CA GLN A 378 -5.21 22.42 5.98
C GLN A 378 -6.00 21.09 5.99
N ASP A 379 -6.64 20.73 4.87
CA ASP A 379 -7.48 19.54 4.74
C ASP A 379 -6.68 18.32 4.25
N THR A 380 -5.37 18.48 3.98
CA THR A 380 -4.47 17.42 3.49
C THR A 380 -4.51 16.15 4.34
N LYS A 381 -4.54 16.30 5.67
CA LYS A 381 -4.52 15.17 6.62
C LYS A 381 -5.79 14.33 6.51
N TYR A 382 -6.96 14.97 6.57
CA TYR A 382 -8.25 14.28 6.41
C TYR A 382 -8.47 13.77 4.98
N GLY A 383 -8.09 14.55 3.98
CA GLY A 383 -8.17 14.15 2.58
C GLY A 383 -7.35 12.88 2.31
N SER A 384 -6.18 12.77 2.94
CA SER A 384 -5.33 11.56 2.90
C SER A 384 -5.99 10.36 3.57
N SER A 385 -6.63 10.55 4.73
CA SER A 385 -7.36 9.49 5.43
C SER A 385 -8.38 8.81 4.52
N PHE A 386 -9.21 9.59 3.83
CA PHE A 386 -10.20 9.04 2.90
C PHE A 386 -9.57 8.34 1.69
N ILE A 387 -8.48 8.86 1.13
CA ILE A 387 -7.78 8.18 0.04
C ILE A 387 -7.22 6.83 0.53
N VAL A 388 -6.71 6.74 1.76
CA VAL A 388 -6.25 5.45 2.33
C VAL A 388 -7.41 4.49 2.55
N MET A 389 -8.58 4.97 3.01
CA MET A 389 -9.78 4.14 3.18
C MET A 389 -10.20 3.40 1.91
N THR A 390 -9.87 3.94 0.73
CA THR A 390 -10.18 3.30 -0.56
C THR A 390 -9.46 1.97 -0.79
N ILE A 391 -8.47 1.62 0.05
CA ILE A 391 -7.83 0.30 0.02
C ILE A 391 -8.85 -0.84 0.22
N ILE A 392 -10.00 -0.54 0.85
CA ILE A 392 -11.17 -1.43 0.91
C ILE A 392 -11.60 -1.96 -0.47
N GLY A 393 -11.31 -1.24 -1.55
CA GLY A 393 -11.59 -1.65 -2.93
C GLY A 393 -10.98 -2.98 -3.32
N GLY A 394 -9.80 -3.34 -2.79
CA GLY A 394 -9.19 -4.65 -3.04
C GLY A 394 -9.98 -5.81 -2.43
N GLY A 395 -10.64 -5.57 -1.31
CA GLY A 395 -11.56 -6.53 -0.70
C GLY A 395 -12.88 -6.66 -1.45
N ILE A 396 -13.42 -5.52 -1.92
CA ILE A 396 -14.70 -5.47 -2.63
C ILE A 396 -14.60 -6.05 -4.04
N VAL A 397 -13.49 -5.82 -4.74
CA VAL A 397 -13.29 -6.32 -6.11
C VAL A 397 -13.16 -7.84 -6.17
N THR A 398 -12.65 -8.48 -5.11
CA THR A 398 -12.33 -9.91 -5.14
C THR A 398 -13.58 -10.79 -5.30
N PRO A 399 -14.70 -10.54 -4.57
CA PRO A 399 -16.00 -11.15 -4.85
C PRO A 399 -16.56 -10.80 -6.24
N VAL A 400 -16.37 -9.57 -6.71
CA VAL A 400 -16.86 -9.15 -8.04
C VAL A 400 -16.12 -9.92 -9.15
N MET A 401 -14.80 -10.08 -9.03
CA MET A 401 -13.99 -10.91 -9.92
C MET A 401 -14.47 -12.36 -9.92
N GLY A 402 -14.71 -12.94 -8.74
CA GLY A 402 -15.20 -14.32 -8.62
C GLY A 402 -16.57 -14.48 -9.29
N PHE A 403 -17.51 -13.59 -8.97
CA PHE A 403 -18.84 -13.58 -9.58
C PHE A 403 -18.79 -13.48 -11.11
N VAL A 404 -18.00 -12.56 -11.67
CA VAL A 404 -17.89 -12.41 -13.13
C VAL A 404 -17.18 -13.60 -13.76
N SER A 405 -16.12 -14.12 -13.14
CA SER A 405 -15.41 -15.32 -13.60
C SER A 405 -16.35 -16.52 -13.66
N ASP A 406 -17.11 -16.77 -12.60
CA ASP A 406 -18.05 -17.90 -12.52
C ASP A 406 -19.20 -17.73 -13.52
N ALA A 407 -19.73 -16.51 -13.67
CA ALA A 407 -20.81 -16.22 -14.61
C ALA A 407 -20.38 -16.31 -16.08
N ALA A 408 -19.13 -15.96 -16.38
CA ALA A 408 -18.57 -16.05 -17.73
C ALA A 408 -17.97 -17.44 -18.02
N GLY A 409 -17.77 -18.26 -17.00
CA GLY A 409 -17.19 -19.60 -17.09
C GLY A 409 -15.69 -19.62 -17.38
N ASN A 410 -15.00 -18.47 -17.26
CA ASN A 410 -13.56 -18.37 -17.45
C ASN A 410 -12.96 -17.13 -16.76
N ILE A 411 -11.69 -17.21 -16.40
CA ILE A 411 -10.96 -16.13 -15.73
C ILE A 411 -10.64 -14.93 -16.67
N PRO A 412 -10.26 -15.11 -17.95
CA PRO A 412 -9.87 -13.98 -18.80
C PRO A 412 -10.93 -12.89 -18.91
N THR A 413 -12.19 -13.24 -19.09
CA THR A 413 -13.27 -12.24 -19.17
C THR A 413 -13.43 -11.41 -17.89
N ALA A 414 -13.06 -11.96 -16.72
CA ALA A 414 -13.04 -11.19 -15.47
C ALA A 414 -11.97 -10.08 -15.46
N GLU A 415 -10.91 -10.19 -16.28
CA GLU A 415 -9.89 -9.13 -16.45
C GLU A 415 -10.46 -7.84 -17.09
N LEU A 416 -11.70 -7.86 -17.59
CA LEU A 416 -12.44 -6.66 -17.97
C LEU A 416 -12.72 -5.74 -16.76
N ILE A 417 -12.80 -6.27 -15.54
CA ILE A 417 -13.00 -5.47 -14.33
C ILE A 417 -11.78 -4.56 -14.07
N PRO A 418 -10.53 -5.08 -14.02
CA PRO A 418 -9.33 -4.24 -14.05
C PRO A 418 -9.30 -3.23 -15.19
N ALA A 419 -9.65 -3.63 -16.41
CA ALA A 419 -9.68 -2.71 -17.56
C ALA A 419 -10.64 -1.54 -17.33
N LEU A 420 -11.84 -1.81 -16.81
CA LEU A 420 -12.83 -0.77 -16.45
C LEU A 420 -12.28 0.17 -15.37
N CYS A 421 -11.64 -0.37 -14.34
CA CYS A 421 -10.99 0.43 -13.30
C CYS A 421 -9.90 1.36 -13.89
N PHE A 422 -9.06 0.85 -14.79
CA PHE A 422 -8.04 1.67 -15.47
C PHE A 422 -8.65 2.74 -16.38
N ALA A 423 -9.79 2.47 -17.01
CA ALA A 423 -10.54 3.49 -17.76
C ALA A 423 -10.98 4.64 -16.85
N VAL A 424 -11.51 4.34 -15.64
CA VAL A 424 -11.88 5.37 -14.65
C VAL A 424 -10.66 6.18 -14.19
N ILE A 425 -9.53 5.53 -13.98
CA ILE A 425 -8.27 6.21 -13.59
C ILE A 425 -7.77 7.12 -14.71
N PHE A 426 -7.86 6.69 -15.97
CA PHE A 426 -7.54 7.53 -17.13
C PHE A 426 -8.43 8.78 -17.20
N ILE A 427 -9.75 8.61 -16.98
CA ILE A 427 -10.69 9.73 -16.91
C ILE A 427 -10.24 10.71 -15.82
N PHE A 428 -9.95 10.24 -14.61
CA PHE A 428 -9.42 11.10 -13.54
C PHE A 428 -8.15 11.85 -13.97
N ALA A 429 -7.21 11.17 -14.61
CA ALA A 429 -5.95 11.76 -15.06
C ALA A 429 -6.17 12.91 -16.08
N ARG A 430 -7.19 12.80 -16.95
CA ARG A 430 -7.55 13.86 -17.91
C ARG A 430 -8.51 14.91 -17.36
N PHE A 431 -9.36 14.56 -16.40
CA PHE A 431 -10.42 15.41 -15.86
C PHE A 431 -9.90 16.43 -14.83
N ARG A 432 -8.59 16.43 -14.54
CA ARG A 432 -7.96 17.35 -13.59
C ARG A 432 -7.70 18.74 -14.20
N SER A 433 -8.77 19.45 -14.54
CA SER A 433 -8.76 20.90 -14.71
C SER A 433 -9.33 21.52 -13.44
N GLN A 434 -8.46 21.92 -12.52
CA GLN A 434 -8.70 23.10 -11.69
C GLN A 434 -7.98 24.24 -12.38
N THR A 435 -8.69 25.35 -12.50
CA THR A 435 -8.34 26.61 -13.14
C THR A 435 -6.84 26.89 -13.21
N ALA A 436 -6.32 27.00 -14.43
CA ALA A 436 -5.14 27.82 -14.68
C ALA A 436 -5.52 29.25 -14.23
N THR A 437 -5.07 29.63 -13.04
CA THR A 437 -5.01 31.04 -12.66
C THR A 437 -3.87 31.64 -13.48
N ASN A 438 -4.24 32.33 -14.55
CA ASN A 438 -3.48 33.49 -15.02
C ASN A 438 -3.50 34.56 -13.93
#